data_AF-A0A931LY99-F1
#
_entry.id   AF-A0A931LY99-F1
#
_cell.length_a   1.000
_cell.length_b   1.000
_cell.length_c   1.000
_cell.angle_alpha   90.00
_cell.angle_beta   90.00
_cell.angle_gamma   90.00
#
_symmetry.space_group_name_H-M   'P 1'
#
loop_
_entity.id
_entity.type
_entity.pdbx_description
1 polymer ?
#
loop_
_entity_poly.entity_id
_entity_poly.type
_entity_poly.pdbx_seq_one_letter_code
_entity_poly.pdbx_strand_id
1 'polypeptide(L)'
;MIQLFTQDPETRERELLGAITEEQLQFLVDHLEEEFEEDKSYYIDHDTADYLQETGADDELIHLLEKGLLTVGDEEGIEIAYERH
;
A
#
# COMPACT_ATOMS: atom_id res chain seq x y z
N MET A 1 6.52 8.95 -12.40
CA MET A 1 5.22 8.23 -12.26
C MET A 1 5.45 7.14 -11.23
N ILE A 2 4.56 6.98 -10.24
CA ILE A 2 4.78 6.02 -9.16
C ILE A 2 3.80 4.87 -9.35
N GLN A 3 4.31 3.65 -9.41
CA GLN A 3 3.50 2.44 -9.48
C GLN A 3 3.42 1.79 -8.11
N LEU A 4 2.22 1.33 -7.74
CA LEU A 4 1.95 0.61 -6.51
C LEU A 4 1.67 -0.86 -6.84
N PHE A 5 2.24 -1.75 -6.05
CA PHE A 5 2.13 -3.20 -6.22
C PHE A 5 1.71 -3.83 -4.91
N THR A 6 0.95 -4.93 -4.97
CA THR A 6 1.03 -5.93 -3.89
C THR A 6 2.32 -6.71 -4.06
N GLN A 7 2.86 -7.20 -2.95
CA GLN A 7 4.06 -8.02 -2.93
C GLN A 7 3.81 -9.27 -2.09
N ASP A 8 4.16 -10.43 -2.63
CA ASP A 8 4.19 -11.66 -1.84
C ASP A 8 5.41 -11.63 -0.90
N PRO A 9 5.22 -11.80 0.42
CA PRO A 9 6.31 -11.67 1.40
C PRO A 9 7.34 -12.80 1.29
N GLU A 10 6.96 -13.98 0.79
CA GLU A 10 7.83 -15.15 0.66
C GLU A 10 8.59 -15.16 -0.67
N THR A 11 7.91 -14.90 -1.79
CA THR A 11 8.47 -14.98 -3.14
C THR A 11 8.97 -13.65 -3.69
N ARG A 12 8.55 -12.53 -3.08
CA ARG A 12 8.78 -11.15 -3.55
C ARG A 12 8.17 -10.89 -4.94
N GLU A 13 7.23 -11.71 -5.38
CA GLU A 13 6.48 -11.48 -6.60
C GLU A 13 5.56 -10.27 -6.43
N ARG A 14 5.48 -9.43 -7.48
CA ARG A 14 4.70 -8.19 -7.45
C ARG A 14 3.55 -8.23 -8.44
N GLU A 15 2.37 -7.83 -8.00
CA GLU A 15 1.20 -7.61 -8.86
C GLU A 15 0.84 -6.12 -8.88
N LEU A 16 0.68 -5.55 -10.07
CA LEU A 16 0.38 -4.12 -10.22
C LEU A 16 -1.03 -3.80 -9.70
N LEU A 17 -1.11 -2.98 -8.67
CA LEU A 17 -2.38 -2.44 -8.16
C LEU A 17 -2.85 -1.25 -8.99
N GLY A 18 -1.92 -0.32 -9.28
CA GLY A 18 -2.21 0.93 -9.98
C GLY A 18 -1.06 1.93 -9.93
N ALA A 19 -1.36 3.18 -10.21
CA ALA A 19 -0.42 4.29 -10.11
C ALA A 19 -0.88 5.29 -9.06
N ILE A 20 0.07 5.88 -8.33
CA ILE A 20 -0.17 6.90 -7.31
C ILE A 20 0.61 8.18 -7.62
N THR A 21 0.19 9.28 -7.02
CA THR A 21 0.86 10.58 -7.09
C THR A 21 1.99 10.67 -6.05
N GLU A 22 2.87 11.66 -6.18
CA GLU A 22 3.88 11.93 -5.14
C GLU A 22 3.24 12.40 -3.82
N GLU A 23 2.10 13.08 -3.86
CA GLU A 23 1.38 13.51 -2.66
C GLU A 23 0.78 12.30 -1.92
N GLN A 24 0.19 11.35 -2.66
CA GLN A 24 -0.30 10.08 -2.10
C GLN A 24 0.85 9.25 -1.51
N LEU A 25 2.00 9.17 -2.19
CA LEU A 25 3.16 8.47 -1.63
C LEU A 25 3.70 9.17 -0.38
N GLN A 26 3.81 10.49 -0.39
CA GLN A 26 4.27 11.24 0.79
C GLN A 26 3.32 11.02 1.97
N PHE A 27 2.02 10.96 1.72
CA PHE A 27 1.03 10.62 2.74
C PHE A 27 1.31 9.24 3.36
N LEU A 28 1.58 8.21 2.55
CA LEU A 28 1.94 6.88 3.07
C LEU A 28 3.22 6.95 3.91
N VAL A 29 4.26 7.63 3.44
CA VAL A 29 5.54 7.81 4.15
C VAL A 29 5.36 8.54 5.49
N ASP A 30 4.45 9.52 5.56
CA ASP A 30 4.22 10.31 6.77
C ASP A 30 3.44 9.54 7.85
N HIS A 31 2.70 8.50 7.46
CA HIS A 31 1.77 7.77 8.35
C HIS A 31 2.14 6.31 8.60
N LEU A 32 3.05 5.73 7.82
CA LEU A 32 3.43 4.33 7.91
C LEU A 32 4.95 4.17 8.11
N GLU A 33 5.34 3.13 8.83
CA GLU A 33 6.74 2.74 8.99
C GLU A 33 7.13 1.76 7.87
N GLU A 34 8.21 2.06 7.13
CA GLU A 34 8.75 1.13 6.13
C GLU A 34 9.27 -0.13 6.85
N GLU A 35 8.82 -1.31 6.40
CA GLU A 35 9.10 -2.58 7.09
C GLU A 35 10.57 -3.03 6.93
N PHE A 36 11.25 -2.65 5.83
CA PHE A 36 12.63 -3.06 5.54
C PHE A 36 13.45 -1.94 4.88
N GLU A 37 14.73 -1.82 5.25
CA GLU A 37 15.65 -0.81 4.69
C GLU A 37 15.98 -1.03 3.19
N GLU A 38 15.75 -2.24 2.67
CA GLU A 38 16.12 -2.63 1.31
C GLU A 38 14.95 -2.56 0.31
N ASP A 39 13.71 -2.67 0.78
CA ASP A 39 12.49 -2.59 -0.03
C ASP A 39 11.55 -1.53 0.54
N LYS A 40 11.10 -0.63 -0.33
CA LYS A 40 10.13 0.43 -0.07
C LYS A 40 8.73 -0.16 0.06
N SER A 41 8.48 -0.88 1.15
CA SER A 41 7.23 -1.59 1.40
C SER A 41 6.59 -1.29 2.75
N TYR A 42 5.27 -1.48 2.78
CA TYR A 42 4.42 -1.31 3.94
C TYR A 42 3.48 -2.50 4.08
N TYR A 43 3.22 -2.93 5.31
CA TYR A 43 2.12 -3.84 5.60
C TYR A 43 0.82 -3.06 5.76
N ILE A 44 -0.25 -3.50 5.08
CA ILE A 44 -1.57 -2.87 5.11
C ILE A 44 -2.60 -3.95 5.43
N ASP A 45 -3.39 -3.72 6.47
CA ASP A 45 -4.62 -4.46 6.76
C ASP A 45 -5.84 -3.53 6.68
N HIS A 46 -7.04 -4.08 6.92
CA HIS A 46 -8.29 -3.31 6.92
C HIS A 46 -8.28 -2.18 7.95
N ASP A 47 -7.79 -2.43 9.16
CA ASP A 47 -7.70 -1.41 10.21
C ASP A 47 -6.77 -0.25 9.81
N THR A 48 -5.66 -0.57 9.13
CA THR A 48 -4.72 0.42 8.60
C THR A 48 -5.36 1.23 7.48
N ALA A 49 -6.09 0.60 6.56
CA ALA A 49 -6.81 1.30 5.49
C ALA A 49 -7.87 2.26 6.04
N ASP A 50 -8.66 1.81 7.03
CA ASP A 50 -9.64 2.63 7.73
C ASP A 50 -8.96 3.83 8.43
N TYR A 51 -7.86 3.57 9.16
CA TYR A 51 -7.07 4.63 9.80
C TYR A 51 -6.57 5.68 8.80
N LEU A 52 -6.04 5.26 7.65
CA LEU A 52 -5.55 6.16 6.61
C LEU A 52 -6.69 7.00 6.03
N GLN A 53 -7.86 6.39 5.79
CA GLN A 53 -9.05 7.10 5.32
C GLN A 53 -9.52 8.16 6.34
N GLU A 54 -9.62 7.79 7.62
CA GLU A 54 -9.99 8.73 8.69
C GLU A 54 -8.97 9.87 8.86
N THR A 55 -7.71 9.60 8.55
CA THR A 55 -6.61 10.58 8.60
C THR A 55 -6.58 11.52 7.38
N GLY A 56 -7.39 11.25 6.36
CA GLY A 56 -7.54 12.09 5.18
C GLY A 56 -6.71 11.64 3.99
N ALA A 57 -6.45 10.34 3.87
CA ALA A 57 -5.94 9.76 2.63
C ALA A 57 -6.87 10.09 1.46
N ASP A 58 -6.28 10.22 0.29
CA ASP A 58 -7.01 10.44 -0.95
C ASP A 58 -7.89 9.23 -1.30
N ASP A 59 -9.11 9.47 -1.78
CA ASP A 59 -10.09 8.41 -2.09
C ASP A 59 -9.59 7.43 -3.16
N GLU A 60 -8.81 7.89 -4.15
CA GLU A 60 -8.25 7.00 -5.17
C GLU A 60 -7.16 6.09 -4.60
N LEU A 61 -6.38 6.60 -3.63
CA LEU A 61 -5.39 5.79 -2.90
C LEU A 61 -6.09 4.72 -2.08
N ILE A 62 -7.12 5.08 -1.30
CA ILE A 62 -7.88 4.11 -0.50
C ILE A 62 -8.49 3.02 -1.38
N HIS A 63 -9.08 3.40 -2.52
CA HIS A 63 -9.64 2.42 -3.44
C HIS A 63 -8.61 1.39 -3.95
N LEU A 64 -7.36 1.81 -4.17
CA LEU A 64 -6.28 0.90 -4.56
C LEU A 64 -5.87 -0.05 -3.43
N LEU A 65 -5.81 0.45 -2.20
CA LEU A 65 -5.48 -0.36 -1.01
C LEU A 65 -6.58 -1.40 -0.74
N GLU A 66 -7.84 -0.97 -0.73
CA GLU A 66 -9.00 -1.86 -0.59
C GLU A 66 -9.02 -2.94 -1.67
N LYS A 67 -8.73 -2.58 -2.93
CA LYS A 67 -8.64 -3.55 -4.02
C LYS A 67 -7.59 -4.63 -3.76
N GLY A 68 -6.46 -4.26 -3.16
CA GLY A 68 -5.43 -5.21 -2.75
C GLY A 68 -5.92 -6.12 -1.62
N LEU A 69 -6.55 -5.55 -0.60
CA LEU A 69 -7.09 -6.30 0.54
C LEU A 69 -8.16 -7.32 0.15
N LEU A 70 -8.95 -7.05 -0.90
CA LEU A 70 -9.93 -8.02 -1.44
C LEU A 70 -9.31 -9.33 -1.96
N THR A 71 -7.98 -9.43 -2.06
CA THR A 71 -7.28 -10.67 -2.44
C THR A 71 -7.02 -11.61 -1.27
N VAL A 72 -7.16 -11.13 -0.04
CA VAL A 72 -6.95 -11.88 1.22
C VAL A 72 -8.24 -11.89 2.05
N GLY A 73 -8.27 -12.62 3.17
CA GLY A 73 -9.41 -12.61 4.10
C GLY A 73 -9.42 -11.38 5.01
N ASP A 74 -10.56 -11.07 5.65
CA ASP A 74 -10.73 -9.87 6.50
C ASP A 74 -9.74 -9.77 7.69
N GLU A 75 -9.16 -10.89 8.14
CA GLU A 75 -8.17 -10.93 9.24
C GLU A 75 -6.71 -10.90 8.75
N GLU A 76 -6.50 -10.83 7.44
CA GLU A 76 -5.18 -10.81 6.80
C GLU A 76 -4.92 -9.45 6.13
N GLY A 77 -3.65 -9.06 6.10
CA GLY A 77 -3.17 -7.90 5.36
C GLY A 77 -2.29 -8.29 4.19
N ILE A 78 -1.88 -7.29 3.43
CA ILE A 78 -1.00 -7.41 2.27
C ILE A 78 0.26 -6.57 2.47
N GLU A 79 1.37 -7.00 1.89
CA GLU A 79 2.52 -6.11 1.71
C GLU A 79 2.31 -5.31 0.41
N ILE A 80 2.45 -3.99 0.48
CA ILE A 80 2.48 -3.11 -0.69
C ILE A 80 3.89 -2.59 -0.91
N ALA A 81 4.28 -2.42 -2.17
CA ALA A 81 5.56 -1.82 -2.55
C ALA A 81 5.36 -0.76 -3.63
N TYR A 82 6.26 0.24 -3.68
CA TYR A 82 6.20 1.28 -4.70
C TYR A 82 7.50 1.41 -5.51
N GLU A 83 7.36 1.74 -6.79
CA GLU A 83 8.48 2.03 -7.70
C GLU A 83 8.31 3.39 -8.38
N ARG A 84 9.39 4.20 -8.44
CA ARG A 84 9.42 5.50 -9.12
C ARG A 84 10.14 5.37 -10.46
N HIS A 85 9.46 5.77 -11.54
CA HIS A 85 10.04 5.97 -12.87
C HIS A 85 10.16 7.44 -13.26
#